data_AF-A0A6M1NKT5-F1
#
_entry.id   AF-A0A6M1NKT5-F1
#
_cell.length_a   1.000
_cell.length_b   1.000
_cell.length_c   1.000
_cell.angle_alpha   90.00
_cell.angle_beta   90.00
_cell.angle_gamma   90.00
#
_symmetry.space_group_name_H-M   'P 1'
#
loop_
_entity.id
_entity.type
_entity.pdbx_description
1 polymer ?
#
loop_
_entity_poly.entity_id
_entity_poly.type
_entity_poly.pdbx_seq_one_letter_code
_entity_poly.pdbx_strand_id
1 'polypeptide(L)' 'MQVTYESGGVVRIWFDHAKGLKLSTGRILTGFEISDKSGLLFPAHAVIDGETVVLSSPHVDRPVNVRYAFKVHQSLI' A
#
# COMPACT_ATOMS: atom_id res chain seq x y z
N MET A 1 1.06 -8.70 -9.85
CA MET A 1 0.66 -7.43 -9.19
C MET A 1 0.81 -6.29 -10.18
N GLN A 2 -0.25 -5.51 -10.38
CA GLN A 2 -0.25 -4.31 -11.23
C GLN A 2 -0.53 -3.09 -10.35
N VAL A 3 -0.05 -1.92 -10.75
CA VAL A 3 -0.14 -0.68 -9.96
C VAL A 3 -0.52 0.49 -10.86
N THR A 4 -1.44 1.33 -10.40
CA THR A 4 -1.65 2.68 -10.95
C THR A 4 -1.48 3.75 -9.89
N TYR A 5 -1.03 4.91 -10.34
CA TYR A 5 -0.91 6.11 -9.53
C TYR A 5 -2.01 7.07 -9.99
N GLU A 6 -2.96 7.33 -9.09
CA GLU A 6 -4.14 8.14 -9.35
C GLU A 6 -3.91 9.58 -8.87
N SER A 7 -4.75 10.52 -9.34
CA SER A 7 -4.73 11.90 -8.84
C SER A 7 -5.10 11.94 -7.35
N GLY A 8 -4.44 12.82 -6.58
CA GLY A 8 -4.74 13.00 -5.15
C GLY A 8 -3.94 12.10 -4.21
N GLY A 9 -2.80 11.57 -4.66
CA GLY A 9 -1.88 10.80 -3.81
C GLY A 9 -2.32 9.35 -3.58
N VAL A 10 -3.23 8.85 -4.41
CA VAL A 10 -3.79 7.51 -4.30
C VAL A 10 -3.01 6.53 -5.17
N VAL A 11 -2.74 5.34 -4.64
CA VAL A 11 -2.19 4.23 -5.40
C VAL A 11 -3.16 3.07 -5.38
N ARG A 12 -3.49 2.51 -6.54
CA ARG A 12 -4.33 1.31 -6.65
C ARG A 12 -3.51 0.12 -7.09
N ILE A 13 -3.73 -0.99 -6.38
CA ILE A 13 -3.05 -2.26 -6.57
C ILE A 13 -4.05 -3.32 -7.02
N TRP A 14 -3.69 -4.03 -8.09
CA TRP A 14 -4.40 -5.22 -8.54
C TRP A 14 -3.57 -6.48 -8.33
N PHE A 15 -4.25 -7.56 -7.96
CA PHE A 15 -3.69 -8.90 -7.88
C PHE A 15 -4.30 -9.78 -8.97
N ASP A 16 -3.48 -10.67 -9.51
CA ASP A 16 -3.91 -11.57 -10.59
C ASP A 16 -4.95 -12.60 -10.11
N HIS A 17 -5.03 -12.81 -8.79
CA HIS A 17 -5.99 -13.70 -8.13
C HIS A 17 -6.68 -13.00 -6.95
N ALA A 18 -7.48 -11.97 -7.24
CA ALA A 18 -8.13 -11.14 -6.23
C ALA A 18 -9.58 -11.53 -5.90
N LYS A 19 -10.15 -12.54 -6.57
CA LYS A 19 -11.53 -12.97 -6.31
C LYS A 19 -11.69 -13.41 -4.86
N GLY A 20 -12.59 -12.74 -4.13
CA GLY A 20 -12.83 -13.00 -2.71
C GLY A 20 -11.76 -12.41 -1.78
N LEU A 21 -10.95 -11.47 -2.28
CA LEU A 21 -10.02 -10.69 -1.47
C LEU A 21 -10.77 -10.02 -0.30
N LYS A 22 -10.35 -10.35 0.91
CA LYS A 22 -10.95 -9.85 2.14
C LYS A 22 -9.94 -9.84 3.26
N LEU A 23 -10.14 -8.93 4.19
CA LEU A 23 -9.43 -8.98 5.46
C LEU A 23 -10.06 -10.04 6.37
N SER A 24 -9.20 -10.71 7.15
CA SER A 24 -9.67 -11.47 8.30
C SER A 24 -10.35 -10.53 9.29
N THR A 25 -11.43 -11.00 9.92
CA THR A 25 -12.24 -10.21 10.85
C THR A 25 -11.38 -9.52 11.92
N GLY A 26 -11.58 -8.22 12.10
CA GLY A 26 -10.87 -7.40 13.10
C GLY A 26 -9.42 -7.09 12.76
N ARG A 27 -8.94 -7.38 11.54
CA ARG A 27 -7.57 -7.06 11.11
C ARG A 27 -7.52 -5.85 10.19
N ILE A 28 -6.44 -5.09 10.32
CA ILE A 28 -6.07 -4.00 9.43
C ILE A 28 -5.13 -4.57 8.36
N LEU A 29 -5.27 -4.09 7.13
CA LEU A 29 -4.33 -4.42 6.06
C LEU A 29 -3.02 -3.66 6.28
N THR A 30 -1.92 -4.38 6.46
CA THR A 30 -0.60 -3.80 6.77
C THR A 30 0.48 -4.34 5.84
N GLY A 31 1.69 -3.77 5.94
CA GLY A 31 2.84 -4.22 5.17
C GLY A 31 3.01 -3.54 3.82
N PHE A 32 2.26 -2.45 3.57
CA PHE A 32 2.41 -1.59 2.41
C PHE A 32 3.16 -0.32 2.78
N GLU A 33 4.09 0.08 1.91
CA GLU A 33 4.81 1.34 1.97
C GLU A 33 4.77 2.02 0.60
N ILE A 34 4.70 3.34 0.57
CA ILE A 34 4.76 4.14 -0.66
C ILE A 34 5.82 5.22 -0.53
N SER A 35 6.39 5.65 -1.65
CA SER A 35 7.34 6.77 -1.69
C SER A 35 7.04 7.73 -2.83
N ASP A 36 7.45 8.98 -2.64
CA ASP A 36 7.53 9.97 -3.70
C ASP A 36 8.91 9.92 -4.40
N LYS A 37 9.23 10.95 -5.20
CA LYS A 37 10.49 11.04 -5.93
C LYS A 37 11.74 11.13 -5.03
N SER A 38 11.60 11.40 -3.73
CA SER A 38 12.73 11.35 -2.78
C SER A 38 13.23 9.92 -2.57
N GLY A 39 12.37 8.92 -2.80
CA GLY A 39 12.67 7.52 -2.54
C GLY A 39 12.49 7.10 -1.08
N LEU A 40 12.15 8.01 -0.17
CA LEU A 40 11.83 7.67 1.22
C LEU A 40 10.50 6.93 1.30
N LEU A 41 10.52 5.74 1.91
CA LEU A 41 9.33 4.90 2.08
C LEU A 41 8.60 5.26 3.36
N PHE A 42 7.30 5.50 3.25
CA PHE A 42 6.40 5.74 4.36
C PHE A 42 5.35 4.63 4.45
N PRO A 43 4.92 4.23 5.66
CA PRO A 43 3.78 3.35 5.82
C PRO A 43 2.55 3.91 5.09
N ALA A 44 1.85 3.02 4.38
CA ALA A 44 0.61 3.36 3.71
C ALA A 44 -0.60 2.88 4.51
N HIS A 45 -1.62 3.72 4.59
CA HIS A 45 -2.96 3.26 4.93
C HIS A 45 -3.51 2.47 3.76
N ALA A 46 -3.95 1.23 4.00
CA ALA A 46 -4.40 0.31 2.98
C ALA A 46 -5.85 -0.13 3.21
N VAL A 47 -6.67 0.00 2.17
CA VAL A 47 -8.10 -0.36 2.19
C VAL A 47 -8.39 -1.31 1.03
N ILE A 48 -9.19 -2.35 1.27
CA ILE A 48 -9.72 -3.19 0.19
C ILE A 48 -10.88 -2.45 -0.46
N ASP A 49 -10.82 -2.28 -1.77
CA ASP A 49 -11.87 -1.72 -2.61
C ASP A 49 -12.18 -2.70 -3.74
N GLY A 50 -13.26 -3.48 -3.55
CA GLY A 50 -13.60 -4.61 -4.42
C GLY A 50 -12.47 -5.66 -4.47
N GLU A 51 -11.93 -5.88 -5.66
CA GLU A 51 -10.80 -6.80 -5.92
C GLU A 51 -9.44 -6.09 -5.90
N THR A 52 -9.37 -4.88 -5.36
CA THR A 52 -8.17 -4.05 -5.35
C THR A 52 -7.79 -3.61 -3.95
N VAL A 53 -6.56 -3.15 -3.80
CA VAL A 53 -6.11 -2.45 -2.59
C VAL A 53 -5.78 -1.02 -2.96
N VAL A 54 -6.37 -0.08 -2.23
CA VAL A 54 -6.13 1.36 -2.35
C VAL A 54 -5.22 1.79 -1.21
N LEU A 55 -4.12 2.45 -1.58
CA LEU A 55 -3.13 2.99 -0.66
C LEU A 55 -3.15 4.51 -0.65
N SER A 56 -2.89 5.08 0.52
CA SER A 56 -2.62 6.51 0.71
C SER A 56 -1.66 6.71 1.90
N SER A 57 -0.97 7.85 1.95
CA SER A 57 -0.17 8.25 3.11
C SER A 57 -0.23 9.77 3.27
N PRO A 58 -0.40 10.29 4.50
CA PRO A 58 -0.35 11.74 4.73
C PRO A 58 1.05 12.33 4.49
N HIS A 59 2.08 11.49 4.30
CA HIS A 59 3.45 11.91 4.05
C HIS A 59 3.81 11.88 2.55
N VAL A 60 2.92 11.40 1.68
CA VAL A 60 3.23 11.14 0.26
C VAL A 60 2.09 11.63 -0.62
N ASP A 61 2.15 12.90 -1.04
CA ASP A 61 1.12 13.52 -1.89
C ASP A 61 1.19 13.05 -3.36
N ARG A 62 2.38 12.62 -3.81
CA ARG A 62 2.66 12.22 -5.20
C ARG A 62 3.46 10.92 -5.22
N PRO A 63 2.81 9.77 -4.98
CA PRO A 63 3.48 8.49 -4.96
C PRO A 63 4.01 8.12 -6.36
N VAL A 64 5.18 7.50 -6.37
CA VAL A 64 5.84 6.98 -7.59
C VAL A 64 6.36 5.56 -7.40
N ASN A 65 6.35 5.04 -6.18
CA ASN A 65 6.77 3.68 -5.86
C ASN A 65 5.88 3.08 -4.76
N VAL A 66 5.80 1.75 -4.75
CA VAL A 66 5.04 0.94 -3.80
C VAL A 66 5.88 -0.27 -3.44
N ARG A 67 5.86 -0.64 -2.17
CA ARG A 67 6.42 -1.90 -1.66
C ARG A 67 5.40 -2.64 -0.80
N TYR A 68 5.39 -3.97 -0.91
CA TYR A 68 4.52 -4.85 -0.12
C TYR A 68 5.31 -6.05 0.42
N ALA A 69 4.93 -6.53 1.60
CA ALA A 69 5.49 -7.73 2.26
C ALA A 69 6.98 -7.63 2.67
N PHE A 70 7.49 -6.41 2.86
CA PHE A 70 8.77 -6.20 3.52
C PHE A 70 8.53 -5.93 4.99
N LYS A 71 8.92 -6.87 5.86
CA LYS A 71 9.12 -6.53 7.27
C LYS A 71 10.41 -5.74 7.38
N VAL A 72 10.32 -4.49 7.83
CA VAL A 72 11.47 -3.89 8.50
C VAL A 72 11.62 -4.65 9.83
N HIS A 73 12.67 -5.47 9.95
CA HIS A 73 13.09 -5.93 11.27
C HIS A 73 13.72 -4.73 11.95
N GLN A 74 12.93 -3.96 12.69
CA GLN A 74 13.47 -2.95 13.58
C GLN A 74 13.95 -3.69 14.82
N SER A 75 15.21 -4.15 14.80
CA SER A 75 15.92 -4.46 16.03
C SER A 75 15.95 -3.18 16.84
N LEU A 76 15.16 -3.13 17.91
CA LEU A 76 15.37 -2.16 18.95
C LEU A 76 16.70 -2.52 19.63
N ILE A 77 17.62 -1.55 19.65
CA ILE A 77 18.73 -1.49 20.59
C ILE A 77 18.24 -1.65 22.03
#